data_AF-A0A1R3U391-F1
#
_entry.id   AF-A0A1R3U391-F1
#
_cell.length_a   1.000
_cell.length_b   1.000
_cell.length_c   1.000
_cell.angle_alpha   90.00
_cell.angle_beta   90.00
_cell.angle_gamma   90.00
#
_symmetry.space_group_name_H-M   'P 1'
#
loop_
_entity.id
_entity.type
_entity.pdbx_description
1 polymer ?
#
loop_
_entity_poly.entity_id
_entity_poly.type
_entity_poly.pdbx_seq_one_letter_code
_entity_poly.pdbx_strand_id
1 'polypeptide(L)'
;MSTRLNDARILMYSHDSFGLGHLRRCRTIAHALVEDYRGLNVLIISGATIAGAFDYRARVDFVKIPSVIKLRNGEYTSLDQHIDLQETLKMRRSIIYHTAESFQPDIFIVDKEPMGLRGEVEETLTYLKAKGTKLVIGLRDVMDSPQLLEAEWKRNDVLNKIERYYDHVWVYGPPDFHDPLIGLNVPPKVREKMDFVGFLQRSKTQSESTSHRTVGDYILVTTGGGGDGSELIDDVINAYKSDPELTQKALIVLGPYMPGEQRLRFMQNTSDIPYIEIIEFDNRMEDIVAGAKAVVSMGGYNTVCEILSFDKPALIVPRIVPREEQLIRASRASELGLFDMLLPEDAEDPKKMAQALKDLLNRAPPSANGRNLKLDGLENLSKRIAEWLQPDETVKALSPSA
;
A
#
# COMPACT_ATOMS: atom_id res chain seq x y z
N MET A 1 -17.75 -20.34 -6.56
CA MET A 1 -18.57 -19.79 -7.67
C MET A 1 -18.79 -18.33 -7.35
N SER A 2 -18.45 -17.41 -8.26
CA SER A 2 -18.61 -15.95 -8.05
C SER A 2 -20.08 -15.57 -7.94
N THR A 3 -20.45 -14.80 -6.92
CA THR A 3 -21.81 -14.27 -6.72
C THR A 3 -22.09 -13.17 -7.76
N ARG A 4 -23.33 -12.95 -8.17
CA ARG A 4 -23.67 -11.89 -9.15
C ARG A 4 -24.27 -10.69 -8.44
N LEU A 5 -23.72 -9.50 -8.71
CA LEU A 5 -24.29 -8.20 -8.34
C LEU A 5 -24.94 -7.56 -9.58
N ASN A 6 -25.92 -6.69 -9.37
CA ASN A 6 -26.68 -6.04 -10.44
C ASN A 6 -25.97 -4.76 -10.93
N ASP A 7 -24.90 -4.94 -11.73
CA ASP A 7 -24.14 -3.84 -12.34
C ASP A 7 -23.63 -2.78 -11.35
N ALA A 8 -23.26 -3.23 -10.15
CA ALA A 8 -22.75 -2.39 -9.09
C ALA A 8 -21.44 -1.68 -9.50
N ARG A 9 -21.24 -0.48 -8.95
CA ARG A 9 -20.14 0.43 -9.31
C ARG A 9 -19.42 0.90 -8.06
N ILE A 10 -18.12 0.59 -7.99
CA ILE A 10 -17.26 1.08 -6.92
C ILE A 10 -16.26 2.07 -7.52
N LEU A 11 -16.26 3.29 -6.99
CA LEU A 11 -15.23 4.27 -7.27
C LEU A 11 -14.19 4.18 -6.16
N MET A 12 -12.92 4.12 -6.52
CA MET A 12 -11.80 4.18 -5.58
C MET A 12 -10.97 5.41 -5.88
N TYR A 13 -10.49 6.08 -4.84
CA TYR A 13 -9.57 7.22 -4.99
C TYR A 13 -8.26 6.95 -4.26
N SER A 14 -7.17 7.18 -4.98
CA SER A 14 -5.80 7.12 -4.52
C SER A 14 -5.10 8.43 -4.83
N HIS A 15 -4.71 9.18 -3.80
CA HIS A 15 -4.11 10.50 -3.97
C HIS A 15 -2.74 10.46 -4.68
N ASP A 16 -1.99 9.36 -4.52
CA ASP A 16 -0.64 9.06 -5.03
C ASP A 16 0.24 10.32 -5.17
N SER A 17 0.79 10.77 -4.04
CA SER A 17 1.74 11.89 -3.97
C SER A 17 3.19 11.45 -3.75
N PHE A 18 3.39 10.23 -3.25
CA PHE A 18 4.69 9.62 -2.99
C PHE A 18 4.58 8.09 -3.00
N GLY A 19 5.40 7.43 -3.82
CA GLY A 19 5.44 5.97 -3.91
C GLY A 19 4.27 5.34 -4.68
N LEU A 20 4.32 4.00 -4.83
CA LEU A 20 3.31 3.20 -5.55
C LEU A 20 2.29 2.52 -4.63
N GLY A 21 2.42 2.76 -3.32
CA GLY A 21 1.76 1.91 -2.34
C GLY A 21 0.23 2.02 -2.34
N HIS A 22 -0.30 3.20 -2.68
CA HIS A 22 -1.73 3.46 -2.67
C HIS A 22 -2.42 2.80 -3.86
N LEU A 23 -1.96 3.11 -5.08
CA LEU A 23 -2.48 2.46 -6.29
C LEU A 23 -2.40 0.92 -6.22
N ARG A 24 -1.27 0.34 -5.78
CA ARG A 24 -1.13 -1.12 -5.68
C ARG A 24 -2.14 -1.73 -4.69
N ARG A 25 -2.45 -1.03 -3.60
CA ARG A 25 -3.48 -1.46 -2.65
C ARG A 25 -4.88 -1.38 -3.25
N CYS A 26 -5.25 -0.25 -3.86
CA CYS A 26 -6.54 -0.10 -4.53
C CYS A 26 -6.73 -1.17 -5.62
N ARG A 27 -5.71 -1.43 -6.43
CA ARG A 27 -5.72 -2.48 -7.46
C ARG A 27 -5.93 -3.88 -6.88
N THR A 28 -5.27 -4.19 -5.75
CA THR A 28 -5.43 -5.49 -5.09
C THR A 28 -6.86 -5.69 -4.57
N ILE A 29 -7.42 -4.66 -3.93
CA ILE A 29 -8.82 -4.68 -3.48
C ILE A 29 -9.76 -4.82 -4.69
N ALA A 30 -9.61 -3.97 -5.70
CA ALA A 30 -10.44 -3.98 -6.91
C ALA A 30 -10.42 -5.36 -7.59
N HIS A 31 -9.24 -5.95 -7.75
CA HIS A 31 -9.07 -7.27 -8.36
C HIS A 31 -9.82 -8.36 -7.59
N ALA A 32 -9.65 -8.41 -6.26
CA ALA A 32 -10.34 -9.39 -5.43
C ALA A 32 -11.87 -9.25 -5.56
N LEU A 33 -12.37 -8.01 -5.51
CA LEU A 33 -13.80 -7.75 -5.58
C LEU A 33 -14.41 -8.16 -6.92
N VAL A 34 -13.76 -7.86 -8.05
CA VAL A 34 -14.28 -8.27 -9.36
C VAL A 34 -14.15 -9.76 -9.62
N GLU A 35 -13.22 -10.46 -8.95
CA GLU A 35 -13.13 -11.93 -8.99
C GLU A 35 -14.28 -12.58 -8.21
N ASP A 36 -14.60 -12.05 -7.04
CA ASP A 36 -15.68 -12.55 -6.19
C ASP A 36 -17.06 -12.26 -6.78
N TYR A 37 -17.23 -11.09 -7.42
CA TYR A 37 -18.52 -10.60 -7.90
C TYR A 37 -18.58 -10.36 -9.40
N ARG A 38 -19.44 -11.13 -10.09
CA ARG A 38 -19.85 -10.83 -11.47
C ARG A 38 -20.78 -9.62 -11.47
N GLY A 39 -20.68 -8.78 -12.48
CA GLY A 39 -21.49 -7.56 -12.57
C GLY A 39 -21.04 -6.45 -11.63
N LEU A 40 -19.84 -6.56 -11.03
CA LEU A 40 -19.19 -5.45 -10.33
C LEU A 40 -18.18 -4.78 -11.25
N ASN A 41 -18.26 -3.45 -11.35
CA ASN A 41 -17.28 -2.62 -12.05
C ASN A 41 -16.56 -1.70 -11.04
N VAL A 42 -15.24 -1.60 -11.17
CA VAL A 42 -14.42 -0.74 -10.30
C VAL A 42 -13.67 0.27 -11.15
N LEU A 43 -13.76 1.54 -10.78
CA LEU A 43 -12.99 2.63 -11.38
C LEU A 43 -12.03 3.20 -10.34
N ILE A 44 -10.75 3.28 -10.66
CA ILE A 44 -9.72 3.81 -9.75
C ILE A 44 -9.24 5.19 -10.25
N ILE A 45 -9.44 6.23 -9.46
CA ILE A 45 -8.84 7.54 -9.72
C ILE A 45 -7.45 7.57 -9.05
N SER A 46 -6.39 7.85 -9.83
CA SER A 46 -5.01 7.83 -9.32
C SER A 46 -4.12 8.94 -9.87
N GLY A 47 -3.33 9.52 -8.96
CA GLY A 47 -2.23 10.44 -9.26
C GLY A 47 -0.93 9.75 -9.70
N ALA A 48 -0.81 8.42 -9.63
CA ALA A 48 0.44 7.72 -9.86
C ALA A 48 0.93 7.86 -11.32
N THR A 49 2.20 8.18 -11.51
CA THR A 49 2.82 8.38 -12.84
C THR A 49 2.77 7.14 -13.71
N ILE A 50 2.95 5.98 -13.10
CA ILE A 50 3.04 4.70 -13.81
C ILE A 50 1.73 3.90 -13.75
N ALA A 51 0.58 4.55 -13.52
CA ALA A 51 -0.70 3.85 -13.45
C ALA A 51 -0.95 2.96 -14.69
N GLY A 52 -0.63 3.48 -15.89
CA GLY A 52 -0.77 2.73 -17.14
C GLY A 52 0.26 1.61 -17.37
N ALA A 53 1.26 1.45 -16.49
CA ALA A 53 2.24 0.36 -16.58
C ALA A 53 1.79 -0.93 -15.87
N PHE A 54 0.66 -0.89 -15.16
CA PHE A 54 0.11 -2.04 -14.45
C PHE A 54 -0.96 -2.76 -15.27
N ASP A 55 -1.02 -4.09 -15.10
CA ASP A 55 -2.10 -4.90 -15.64
C ASP A 55 -3.35 -4.80 -14.76
N TYR A 56 -4.49 -4.52 -15.37
CA TYR A 56 -5.80 -4.47 -14.72
C TYR A 56 -6.68 -5.63 -15.19
N ARG A 57 -7.43 -6.22 -14.26
CA ARG A 57 -8.42 -7.25 -14.59
C ARG A 57 -9.60 -6.65 -15.34
N ALA A 58 -10.30 -7.48 -16.13
CA ALA A 58 -11.56 -7.09 -16.74
C ALA A 58 -12.54 -6.54 -15.67
N ARG A 59 -13.22 -5.44 -16.00
CA ARG A 59 -14.09 -4.64 -15.09
C ARG A 59 -13.37 -3.79 -14.05
N VAL A 60 -12.04 -3.71 -14.10
CA VAL A 60 -11.26 -2.70 -13.38
C VAL A 60 -10.64 -1.76 -14.39
N ASP A 61 -10.91 -0.48 -14.25
CA ASP A 61 -10.32 0.58 -15.08
C ASP A 61 -9.81 1.72 -14.19
N PHE A 62 -9.10 2.68 -14.77
CA PHE A 62 -8.55 3.80 -14.02
C PHE A 62 -8.70 5.15 -14.74
N VAL A 63 -8.83 6.22 -13.96
CA VAL A 63 -8.73 7.60 -14.42
C VAL A 63 -7.44 8.19 -13.87
N LYS A 64 -6.54 8.57 -14.78
CA LYS A 64 -5.32 9.29 -14.42
C LYS A 64 -5.64 10.76 -14.15
N ILE A 65 -5.28 11.25 -12.97
CA ILE A 65 -5.29 12.70 -12.66
C ILE A 65 -3.86 13.27 -12.67
N PRO A 66 -3.66 14.59 -12.87
CA PRO A 66 -2.33 15.20 -12.87
C PRO A 66 -1.48 14.79 -11.66
N SER A 67 -0.24 14.35 -11.88
CA SER A 67 0.64 13.85 -10.83
C SER A 67 1.19 14.98 -9.96
N VAL A 68 1.29 14.74 -8.66
CA VAL A 68 1.95 15.65 -7.70
C VAL A 68 3.05 14.86 -7.01
N ILE A 69 4.23 15.48 -6.84
CA ILE A 69 5.35 14.89 -6.09
C ILE A 69 5.43 15.55 -4.72
N LYS A 70 5.57 14.73 -3.69
CA LYS A 70 5.99 15.18 -2.36
C LYS A 70 7.50 15.34 -2.30
N LEU A 71 7.96 16.54 -1.96
CA LEU A 71 9.36 16.88 -1.73
C LEU A 71 9.80 16.40 -0.33
N ARG A 72 11.12 16.27 -0.13
CA ARG A 72 11.72 15.81 1.13
C ARG A 72 11.39 16.71 2.34
N ASN A 73 11.15 18.00 2.09
CA ASN A 73 10.72 18.96 3.11
C ASN A 73 9.23 18.83 3.47
N GLY A 74 8.50 17.88 2.87
CA GLY A 74 7.08 17.66 3.10
C GLY A 74 6.15 18.55 2.25
N GLU A 75 6.69 19.47 1.46
CA GLU A 75 5.93 20.25 0.49
C GLU A 75 5.55 19.39 -0.72
N TYR A 76 4.57 19.88 -1.49
CA TYR A 76 4.11 19.22 -2.71
C TYR A 76 4.42 20.12 -3.90
N THR A 77 4.82 19.53 -5.02
CA THR A 77 5.01 20.23 -6.29
C THR A 77 4.35 19.45 -7.42
N SER A 78 3.91 20.14 -8.47
CA SER A 78 3.49 19.48 -9.70
C SER A 78 4.66 18.68 -10.28
N LEU A 79 4.37 17.52 -10.87
CA LEU A 79 5.38 16.80 -11.66
C LEU A 79 5.82 17.61 -12.87
N ASP A 80 4.88 18.33 -13.49
CA ASP A 80 5.20 19.30 -14.52
C ASP A 80 5.65 20.60 -13.84
N GLN A 81 6.97 20.85 -13.87
CA GLN A 81 7.61 21.98 -13.20
C GLN A 81 7.12 23.35 -13.70
N HIS A 82 6.39 23.38 -14.81
CA HIS A 82 5.85 24.61 -15.41
C HIS A 82 4.42 24.93 -14.95
N ILE A 83 3.77 24.06 -14.17
CA ILE A 83 2.40 24.26 -13.69
C ILE A 83 2.39 24.51 -12.18
N ASP A 84 1.70 25.57 -11.77
CA ASP A 84 1.49 25.87 -10.35
C ASP A 84 0.69 24.76 -9.64
N LEU A 85 1.03 24.50 -8.38
CA LEU A 85 0.37 23.45 -7.59
C LEU A 85 -1.13 23.72 -7.43
N GLN A 86 -1.57 24.98 -7.26
CA GLN A 86 -2.99 25.29 -7.09
C GLN A 86 -3.78 25.01 -8.36
N GLU A 87 -3.23 25.33 -9.53
CA GLU A 87 -3.86 24.97 -10.81
C GLU A 87 -3.93 23.45 -10.99
N THR A 88 -2.87 22.74 -10.59
CA THR A 88 -2.87 21.27 -10.57
C THR A 88 -3.96 20.71 -9.66
N LEU A 89 -4.12 21.25 -8.45
CA LEU A 89 -5.17 20.83 -7.51
C LEU A 89 -6.58 21.17 -8.02
N LYS A 90 -6.77 22.31 -8.69
CA LYS A 90 -8.06 22.65 -9.33
C LYS A 90 -8.42 21.64 -10.42
N MET A 91 -7.47 21.29 -11.28
CA MET A 91 -7.68 20.26 -12.31
C MET A 91 -8.02 18.90 -11.68
N ARG A 92 -7.27 18.50 -10.65
CA ARG A 92 -7.53 17.24 -9.92
C ARG A 92 -8.94 17.22 -9.33
N ARG A 93 -9.35 18.28 -8.61
CA ARG A 93 -10.71 18.42 -8.06
C ARG A 93 -11.79 18.25 -9.12
N SER A 94 -11.65 18.97 -10.25
CA SER A 94 -12.62 18.91 -11.35
C SER A 94 -12.74 17.51 -11.96
N ILE A 95 -11.61 16.84 -12.22
CA ILE A 95 -11.61 15.49 -12.78
C ILE A 95 -12.23 14.49 -11.79
N ILE A 96 -11.87 14.57 -10.50
CA ILE A 96 -12.42 13.67 -9.47
C ILE A 96 -13.94 13.83 -9.39
N TYR A 97 -14.42 15.06 -9.30
CA TYR A 97 -15.84 15.37 -9.18
C TYR A 97 -16.65 14.87 -10.39
N HIS A 98 -16.25 15.25 -11.61
CA HIS A 98 -17.00 14.88 -12.81
C HIS A 98 -16.90 13.39 -13.16
N THR A 99 -15.80 12.73 -12.76
CA THR A 99 -15.69 11.27 -12.82
C THR A 99 -16.74 10.63 -11.92
N ALA A 100 -16.84 11.06 -10.66
CA ALA A 100 -17.83 10.54 -9.72
C ALA A 100 -19.28 10.81 -10.16
N GLU A 101 -19.55 12.02 -10.65
CA GLU A 101 -20.85 12.43 -11.19
C GLU A 101 -21.29 11.57 -12.38
N SER A 102 -20.38 11.32 -13.32
CA SER A 102 -20.68 10.54 -14.54
C SER A 102 -20.76 9.03 -14.25
N PHE A 103 -19.88 8.54 -13.37
CA PHE A 103 -19.79 7.12 -13.04
C PHE A 103 -20.93 6.65 -12.14
N GLN A 104 -21.46 7.53 -11.28
CA GLN A 104 -22.56 7.25 -10.34
C GLN A 104 -22.28 6.00 -9.48
N PRO A 105 -21.25 6.04 -8.61
CA PRO A 105 -20.89 4.88 -7.81
C PRO A 105 -21.90 4.59 -6.70
N ASP A 106 -22.12 3.31 -6.42
CA ASP A 106 -22.83 2.82 -5.24
C ASP A 106 -21.95 2.95 -3.98
N ILE A 107 -20.64 2.77 -4.14
CA ILE A 107 -19.65 2.89 -3.07
C ILE A 107 -18.47 3.74 -3.54
N PHE A 108 -18.03 4.68 -2.70
CA PHE A 108 -16.79 5.43 -2.91
C PHE A 108 -15.79 5.14 -1.79
N ILE A 109 -14.64 4.60 -2.15
CA ILE A 109 -13.55 4.23 -1.23
C ILE A 109 -12.40 5.20 -1.41
N VAL A 110 -12.11 6.00 -0.38
CA VAL A 110 -10.96 6.88 -0.32
C VAL A 110 -9.83 6.17 0.42
N ASP A 111 -8.63 6.13 -0.16
CA ASP A 111 -7.49 5.45 0.43
C ASP A 111 -6.53 6.40 1.16
N LYS A 112 -6.23 6.06 2.42
CA LYS A 112 -5.36 6.72 3.41
C LYS A 112 -5.74 8.15 3.80
N GLU A 113 -5.97 9.03 2.84
CA GLU A 113 -6.10 10.47 3.04
C GLU A 113 -7.58 10.89 3.01
N PRO A 114 -8.22 11.14 4.18
CA PRO A 114 -9.67 11.29 4.25
C PRO A 114 -10.22 12.42 3.38
N MET A 115 -9.49 13.53 3.25
CA MET A 115 -9.91 14.66 2.39
C MET A 115 -9.13 14.70 1.08
N GLY A 116 -8.39 13.65 0.76
CA GLY A 116 -7.46 13.62 -0.36
C GLY A 116 -6.34 14.65 -0.20
N LEU A 117 -5.54 14.82 -1.25
CA LEU A 117 -4.48 15.83 -1.25
C LEU A 117 -5.08 17.23 -1.16
N ARG A 118 -4.84 17.95 -0.06
CA ARG A 118 -5.30 19.34 0.14
C ARG A 118 -6.82 19.53 -0.08
N GLY A 119 -7.63 18.58 0.39
CA GLY A 119 -9.09 18.70 0.35
C GLY A 119 -9.71 18.43 -1.02
N GLU A 120 -8.98 17.86 -1.96
CA GLU A 120 -9.45 17.72 -3.35
C GLU A 120 -10.64 16.79 -3.56
N VAL A 121 -10.99 15.96 -2.58
CA VAL A 121 -12.19 15.11 -2.64
C VAL A 121 -13.37 15.65 -1.83
N GLU A 122 -13.22 16.77 -1.10
CA GLU A 122 -14.27 17.27 -0.18
C GLU A 122 -15.60 17.57 -0.88
N GLU A 123 -15.55 18.24 -2.04
CA GLU A 123 -16.73 18.52 -2.86
C GLU A 123 -17.37 17.23 -3.38
N THR A 124 -16.55 16.26 -3.77
CA THR A 124 -17.00 14.95 -4.27
C THR A 124 -17.68 14.14 -3.16
N LEU A 125 -17.09 14.12 -1.95
CA LEU A 125 -17.69 13.47 -0.78
C LEU A 125 -19.04 14.10 -0.44
N THR A 126 -19.14 15.42 -0.47
CA THR A 126 -20.39 16.14 -0.20
C THR A 126 -21.47 15.76 -1.21
N TYR A 127 -21.12 15.78 -2.50
CA TYR A 127 -22.03 15.40 -3.59
C TYR A 127 -22.50 13.95 -3.45
N LEU A 128 -21.58 13.00 -3.30
CA LEU A 128 -21.89 11.57 -3.23
C LEU A 128 -22.71 11.23 -1.98
N LYS A 129 -22.42 11.86 -0.84
CA LYS A 129 -23.23 11.69 0.38
C LYS A 129 -24.68 12.12 0.15
N ALA A 130 -24.90 13.23 -0.56
CA ALA A 130 -26.24 13.71 -0.90
C ALA A 130 -26.98 12.78 -1.89
N LYS A 131 -26.25 11.95 -2.65
CA LYS A 131 -26.80 10.92 -3.54
C LYS A 131 -27.06 9.58 -2.86
N GLY A 132 -26.67 9.43 -1.59
CA GLY A 132 -26.81 8.17 -0.85
C GLY A 132 -25.73 7.12 -1.19
N THR A 133 -24.65 7.52 -1.87
CA THR A 133 -23.48 6.65 -2.10
C THR A 133 -22.87 6.27 -0.75
N LYS A 134 -22.48 5.01 -0.58
CA LYS A 134 -21.77 4.54 0.61
C LYS A 134 -20.34 5.08 0.61
N LEU A 135 -19.96 5.84 1.64
CA LEU A 135 -18.64 6.47 1.73
C LEU A 135 -17.74 5.73 2.72
N VAL A 136 -16.58 5.29 2.23
CA VAL A 136 -15.60 4.51 3.02
C VAL A 136 -14.22 5.15 2.97
N ILE A 137 -13.56 5.26 4.13
CA ILE A 137 -12.15 5.63 4.22
C ILE A 137 -11.33 4.41 4.65
N GLY A 138 -10.34 4.06 3.84
CA GLY A 138 -9.37 3.00 4.14
C GLY A 138 -8.13 3.55 4.82
N LEU A 139 -7.88 3.15 6.07
CA LEU A 139 -6.67 3.42 6.83
C LEU A 139 -5.74 2.21 6.80
N ARG A 140 -4.43 2.47 6.87
CA ARG A 140 -3.45 1.40 7.07
C ARG A 140 -3.47 0.95 8.54
N ASP A 141 -2.89 -0.22 8.79
CA ASP A 141 -2.59 -0.72 10.13
C ASP A 141 -1.88 0.31 11.03
N VAL A 142 -0.95 1.07 10.45
CA VAL A 142 -0.17 2.12 11.11
C VAL A 142 -0.15 3.34 10.18
N MET A 143 -0.54 4.50 10.72
CA MET A 143 -0.60 5.76 9.97
C MET A 143 0.67 6.58 10.13
N ASP A 144 1.08 6.86 11.36
CA ASP A 144 2.31 7.54 11.78
C ASP A 144 2.41 7.50 13.32
N SER A 145 3.40 8.16 13.92
CA SER A 145 3.44 8.36 15.38
C SER A 145 2.23 9.15 15.88
N PRO A 146 1.68 8.81 17.07
CA PRO A 146 0.49 9.48 17.61
C PRO A 146 0.62 11.00 17.68
N GLN A 147 1.79 11.51 18.06
CA GLN A 147 2.04 12.94 18.23
C GLN A 147 2.06 13.69 16.88
N LEU A 148 2.73 13.13 15.86
CA LEU A 148 2.75 13.72 14.52
C LEU A 148 1.37 13.66 13.87
N LEU A 149 0.70 12.51 14.01
CA LEU A 149 -0.64 12.29 13.48
C LEU A 149 -1.66 13.21 14.13
N GLU A 150 -1.68 13.33 15.46
CA GLU A 150 -2.59 14.23 16.18
C GLU A 150 -2.37 15.69 15.76
N ALA A 151 -1.13 16.15 15.70
CA ALA A 151 -0.81 17.52 15.30
C ALA A 151 -1.28 17.83 13.87
N GLU A 152 -1.08 16.90 12.93
CA GLU A 152 -1.51 17.03 11.54
C GLU A 152 -3.04 16.97 11.41
N TRP A 153 -3.69 16.01 12.06
CA TRP A 153 -5.12 15.76 11.92
C TRP A 153 -5.96 16.82 12.62
N LYS A 154 -5.52 17.30 13.78
CA LYS A 154 -6.17 18.40 14.51
C LYS A 154 -6.12 19.70 13.71
N ARG A 155 -4.98 20.00 13.05
CA ARG A 155 -4.82 21.20 12.21
C ARG A 155 -5.81 21.24 11.04
N ASN A 156 -6.17 20.07 10.51
CA ASN A 156 -7.03 19.93 9.34
C ASN A 156 -8.45 19.44 9.67
N ASP A 157 -8.80 19.37 10.96
CA ASP A 157 -10.11 18.90 11.46
C ASP A 157 -10.52 17.50 10.96
N VAL A 158 -9.54 16.60 10.80
CA VAL A 158 -9.72 15.35 10.06
C VAL A 158 -10.74 14.43 10.72
N LEU A 159 -10.72 14.26 12.03
CA LEU A 159 -11.61 13.33 12.74
C LEU A 159 -13.09 13.76 12.65
N ASN A 160 -13.37 15.06 12.78
CA ASN A 160 -14.74 15.59 12.63
C ASN A 160 -15.21 15.47 11.18
N LYS A 161 -14.32 15.71 10.21
CA LYS A 161 -14.60 15.47 8.80
C LYS A 161 -14.84 13.98 8.52
N ILE A 162 -14.11 13.07 9.17
CA ILE A 162 -14.37 11.63 9.08
C ILE A 162 -15.77 11.31 9.60
N GLU A 163 -16.11 11.77 10.80
CA GLU A 163 -17.44 11.57 11.41
C GLU A 163 -18.56 12.04 10.48
N ARG A 164 -18.38 13.23 9.89
CA ARG A 164 -19.35 13.88 9.01
C ARG A 164 -19.52 13.17 7.68
N TYR A 165 -18.44 12.90 6.97
CA TYR A 165 -18.51 12.45 5.58
C TYR A 165 -18.60 10.93 5.44
N TYR A 166 -17.83 10.17 6.22
CA TYR A 166 -17.72 8.73 6.01
C TYR A 166 -18.76 7.94 6.79
N ASP A 167 -19.23 6.87 6.17
CA ASP A 167 -20.14 5.91 6.78
C ASP A 167 -19.38 4.76 7.42
N HIS A 168 -18.22 4.38 6.85
CA HIS A 168 -17.33 3.34 7.38
C HIS A 168 -15.86 3.76 7.32
N VAL A 169 -15.09 3.27 8.29
CA VAL A 169 -13.63 3.42 8.38
C VAL A 169 -13.03 2.01 8.37
N TRP A 170 -12.39 1.61 7.28
CA TRP A 170 -11.73 0.31 7.18
C TRP A 170 -10.28 0.42 7.60
N VAL A 171 -9.84 -0.43 8.52
CA VAL A 171 -8.44 -0.56 8.91
C VAL A 171 -7.86 -1.81 8.28
N TYR A 172 -6.88 -1.63 7.40
CA TYR A 172 -6.21 -2.73 6.69
C TYR A 172 -5.17 -3.46 7.56
N GLY A 173 -5.58 -3.92 8.72
CA GLY A 173 -4.79 -4.72 9.65
C GLY A 173 -5.72 -5.34 10.68
N PRO A 174 -5.32 -6.42 11.36
CA PRO A 174 -6.13 -7.02 12.40
C PRO A 174 -6.03 -6.21 13.70
N PRO A 175 -7.05 -6.26 14.58
CA PRO A 175 -7.10 -5.43 15.78
C PRO A 175 -6.02 -5.78 16.82
N ASP A 176 -5.49 -7.00 16.79
CA ASP A 176 -4.40 -7.46 17.66
C ASP A 176 -3.00 -7.05 17.17
N PHE A 177 -2.90 -6.51 15.94
CA PHE A 177 -1.66 -5.96 15.41
C PHE A 177 -1.43 -4.53 15.91
N HIS A 178 -2.22 -3.55 15.47
CA HIS A 178 -2.10 -2.15 15.86
C HIS A 178 -3.39 -1.37 15.59
N ASP A 179 -3.75 -0.45 16.49
CA ASP A 179 -4.82 0.54 16.25
C ASP A 179 -4.21 1.80 15.62
N PRO A 180 -4.52 2.14 14.36
CA PRO A 180 -3.91 3.27 13.67
C PRO A 180 -4.26 4.64 14.27
N LEU A 181 -5.25 4.72 15.15
CA LEU A 181 -5.65 5.94 15.84
C LEU A 181 -5.32 5.90 17.33
N ILE A 182 -4.44 5.00 17.76
CA ILE A 182 -3.99 4.94 19.14
C ILE A 182 -3.34 6.26 19.56
N GLY A 183 -3.65 6.72 20.78
CA GLY A 183 -3.16 7.99 21.31
C GLY A 183 -3.90 9.24 20.82
N LEU A 184 -4.83 9.13 19.87
CA LEU A 184 -5.68 10.25 19.44
C LEU A 184 -6.98 10.28 20.25
N ASN A 185 -7.52 11.49 20.47
CA ASN A 185 -8.87 11.66 21.02
C ASN A 185 -9.93 11.45 19.91
N VAL A 186 -10.19 10.18 19.59
CA VAL A 186 -11.11 9.80 18.51
C VAL A 186 -12.57 9.90 18.98
N PRO A 187 -13.45 10.62 18.26
CA PRO A 187 -14.87 10.68 18.60
C PRO A 187 -15.51 9.27 18.63
N PRO A 188 -16.40 8.97 19.59
CA PRO A 188 -17.07 7.66 19.68
C PRO A 188 -17.74 7.22 18.38
N LYS A 189 -18.40 8.15 17.67
CA LYS A 189 -19.03 7.88 16.37
C LYS A 189 -18.06 7.51 15.26
N VAL A 190 -16.80 7.96 15.33
CA VAL A 190 -15.77 7.49 14.39
C VAL A 190 -15.38 6.07 14.76
N ARG A 191 -15.19 5.77 16.06
CA ARG A 191 -14.89 4.41 16.53
C ARG A 191 -15.99 3.40 16.20
N GLU A 192 -17.25 3.79 16.32
CA GLU A 192 -18.42 2.95 15.97
C GLU A 192 -18.44 2.54 14.49
N LYS A 193 -17.83 3.34 13.62
CA LYS A 193 -17.74 3.09 12.18
C LYS A 193 -16.46 2.36 11.77
N MET A 194 -15.57 2.06 12.72
CA MET A 194 -14.28 1.41 12.44
C MET A 194 -14.42 -0.11 12.35
N ASP A 195 -14.01 -0.67 11.22
CA ASP A 195 -13.89 -2.11 11.00
C ASP A 195 -12.43 -2.46 10.73
N PHE A 196 -11.85 -3.32 11.56
CA PHE A 196 -10.55 -3.93 11.28
C PHE A 196 -10.75 -5.08 10.32
N VAL A 197 -10.40 -4.87 9.05
CA VAL A 197 -10.65 -5.86 8.00
C VAL A 197 -9.56 -6.93 7.93
N GLY A 198 -8.37 -6.67 8.46
CA GLY A 198 -7.22 -7.58 8.37
C GLY A 198 -6.22 -7.18 7.29
N PHE A 199 -5.09 -7.91 7.22
CA PHE A 199 -4.07 -7.67 6.20
C PHE A 199 -4.53 -8.13 4.82
N LEU A 200 -4.12 -7.41 3.78
CA LEU A 200 -4.50 -7.70 2.40
C LEU A 200 -3.56 -8.74 1.79
N GLN A 201 -4.03 -9.99 1.69
CA GLN A 201 -3.28 -11.08 1.06
C GLN A 201 -2.86 -10.72 -0.38
N ARG A 202 -1.66 -11.16 -0.74
CA ARG A 202 -1.08 -11.04 -2.08
C ARG A 202 -1.00 -12.41 -2.74
N SER A 203 -1.18 -12.41 -4.04
CA SER A 203 -1.10 -13.61 -4.87
C SER A 203 -0.16 -13.34 -6.05
N LYS A 204 0.47 -14.42 -6.54
CA LYS A 204 1.28 -14.38 -7.76
C LYS A 204 0.42 -13.96 -8.95
N THR A 205 1.04 -13.31 -9.93
CA THR A 205 0.34 -13.09 -11.19
C THR A 205 0.18 -14.45 -11.91
N GLN A 206 -0.98 -14.70 -12.51
CA GLN A 206 -1.24 -15.98 -13.22
C GLN A 206 -0.55 -16.07 -14.59
N SER A 207 0.28 -15.08 -14.96
CA SER A 207 0.92 -15.01 -16.28
C SER A 207 2.27 -15.70 -16.29
N GLU A 208 2.48 -16.63 -17.24
CA GLU A 208 3.64 -17.52 -17.28
C GLU A 208 4.97 -16.84 -17.67
N SER A 209 4.94 -15.63 -18.23
CA SER A 209 6.15 -14.96 -18.76
C SER A 209 6.64 -13.84 -17.83
N THR A 210 7.71 -14.08 -17.07
CA THR A 210 8.51 -12.99 -16.48
C THR A 210 9.85 -12.90 -17.22
N SER A 211 10.23 -11.70 -17.65
CA SER A 211 11.48 -11.43 -18.38
C SER A 211 12.71 -11.40 -17.47
N HIS A 212 12.52 -11.25 -16.15
CA HIS A 212 13.59 -11.21 -15.14
C HIS A 212 13.32 -12.27 -14.07
N ARG A 213 13.68 -13.52 -14.35
CA ARG A 213 13.83 -14.54 -13.29
C ARG A 213 15.31 -14.63 -12.97
N THR A 214 15.74 -13.99 -11.89
CA THR A 214 17.05 -14.30 -11.30
C THR A 214 17.07 -15.80 -11.02
N VAL A 215 18.04 -16.51 -11.60
CA VAL A 215 18.12 -17.97 -11.52
C VAL A 215 18.82 -18.37 -10.22
N GLY A 216 18.12 -19.19 -9.42
CA GLY A 216 18.60 -19.76 -8.16
C GLY A 216 18.09 -19.01 -6.93
N ASP A 217 18.62 -19.39 -5.77
CA ASP A 217 18.27 -18.78 -4.48
C ASP A 217 18.87 -17.36 -4.39
N TYR A 218 18.04 -16.37 -4.04
CA TYR A 218 18.47 -14.99 -3.79
C TYR A 218 17.73 -14.35 -2.60
N ILE A 219 18.38 -13.37 -2.00
CA ILE A 219 17.79 -12.40 -1.06
C ILE A 219 17.25 -11.24 -1.89
N LEU A 220 15.96 -10.94 -1.77
CA LEU A 220 15.39 -9.74 -2.37
C LEU A 220 15.64 -8.54 -1.46
N VAL A 221 16.24 -7.48 -1.99
CA VAL A 221 16.36 -6.19 -1.30
C VAL A 221 15.44 -5.20 -2.01
N THR A 222 14.44 -4.67 -1.30
CA THR A 222 13.49 -3.72 -1.88
C THR A 222 13.19 -2.56 -0.97
N THR A 223 13.17 -1.37 -1.55
CA THR A 223 12.80 -0.11 -0.91
C THR A 223 11.39 0.33 -1.31
N GLY A 224 10.62 -0.55 -1.95
CA GLY A 224 9.29 -0.28 -2.45
C GLY A 224 9.29 0.76 -3.58
N GLY A 225 8.93 2.00 -3.26
CA GLY A 225 8.87 3.08 -4.26
C GLY A 225 10.24 3.63 -4.66
N GLY A 226 11.26 3.49 -3.80
CA GLY A 226 12.63 3.90 -4.09
C GLY A 226 13.01 5.35 -3.78
N GLY A 227 12.04 6.23 -3.51
CA GLY A 227 12.30 7.67 -3.35
C GLY A 227 13.13 8.05 -2.12
N ASP A 228 13.11 7.21 -1.08
CA ASP A 228 13.74 7.40 0.23
C ASP A 228 14.52 6.17 0.70
N GLY A 229 14.87 5.26 -0.21
CA GLY A 229 15.47 3.97 0.12
C GLY A 229 16.98 3.86 -0.03
N SER A 230 17.68 4.96 -0.36
CA SER A 230 19.11 4.92 -0.71
C SER A 230 19.98 4.37 0.42
N GLU A 231 19.67 4.71 1.67
CA GLU A 231 20.43 4.30 2.86
C GLU A 231 20.45 2.77 2.99
N LEU A 232 19.28 2.12 2.93
CA LEU A 232 19.20 0.65 2.95
C LEU A 232 20.03 -0.02 1.85
N ILE A 233 20.06 0.58 0.64
CA ILE A 233 20.84 0.03 -0.47
C ILE A 233 22.34 0.20 -0.20
N ASP A 234 22.77 1.37 0.29
CA ASP A 234 24.16 1.60 0.70
C ASP A 234 24.59 0.62 1.80
N ASP A 235 23.77 0.39 2.82
CA ASP A 235 24.06 -0.54 3.93
C ASP A 235 24.29 -1.97 3.44
N VAL A 236 23.41 -2.47 2.57
CA VAL A 236 23.57 -3.80 1.97
C VAL A 236 24.85 -3.87 1.13
N ILE A 237 25.11 -2.89 0.26
CA ILE A 237 26.31 -2.89 -0.57
C ILE A 237 27.57 -2.85 0.30
N ASN A 238 27.58 -2.05 1.36
CA ASN A 238 28.69 -1.95 2.29
C ASN A 238 28.92 -3.26 3.04
N ALA A 239 27.86 -3.99 3.40
CA ALA A 239 27.97 -5.32 3.99
C ALA A 239 28.74 -6.28 3.07
N TYR A 240 28.37 -6.39 1.78
CA TYR A 240 29.08 -7.23 0.79
C TYR A 240 30.52 -6.79 0.57
N LYS A 241 30.82 -5.48 0.61
CA LYS A 241 32.19 -4.98 0.50
C LYS A 241 33.03 -5.31 1.73
N SER A 242 32.42 -5.34 2.90
CA SER A 242 33.11 -5.53 4.18
C SER A 242 33.41 -6.98 4.53
N ASP A 243 32.62 -7.93 4.00
CA ASP A 243 32.64 -9.33 4.39
C ASP A 243 32.75 -10.25 3.16
N PRO A 244 33.96 -10.74 2.83
CA PRO A 244 34.18 -11.64 1.68
C PRO A 244 33.45 -12.99 1.78
N GLU A 245 33.01 -13.40 2.97
CA GLU A 245 32.25 -14.65 3.16
C GLU A 245 30.75 -14.47 2.89
N LEU A 246 30.27 -13.23 2.75
CA LEU A 246 28.90 -12.93 2.31
C LEU A 246 28.78 -13.18 0.80
N THR A 247 28.42 -14.42 0.45
CA THR A 247 28.38 -14.95 -0.92
C THR A 247 26.96 -15.26 -1.40
N GLN A 248 25.96 -14.93 -0.59
CA GLN A 248 24.55 -15.07 -0.92
C GLN A 248 24.21 -14.14 -2.08
N LYS A 249 23.45 -14.60 -3.07
CA LYS A 249 22.98 -13.70 -4.13
C LYS A 249 21.97 -12.71 -3.57
N ALA A 250 22.10 -11.44 -3.92
CA ALA A 250 21.12 -10.40 -3.63
C ALA A 250 20.60 -9.80 -4.93
N LEU A 251 19.28 -9.77 -5.07
CA LEU A 251 18.59 -9.00 -6.11
C LEU A 251 18.07 -7.71 -5.48
N ILE A 252 18.63 -6.57 -5.90
CA ILE A 252 18.23 -5.24 -5.43
C ILE A 252 17.23 -4.65 -6.43
N VAL A 253 16.04 -4.30 -5.94
CA VAL A 253 15.03 -3.58 -6.72
C VAL A 253 14.94 -2.14 -6.21
N LEU A 254 15.40 -1.20 -7.03
CA LEU A 254 15.56 0.20 -6.63
C LEU A 254 14.23 0.96 -6.51
N GLY A 255 13.24 0.63 -7.33
CA GLY A 255 11.97 1.31 -7.41
C GLY A 255 11.98 2.50 -8.39
N PRO A 256 10.81 2.85 -8.96
CA PRO A 256 10.73 3.79 -10.08
C PRO A 256 10.97 5.25 -9.68
N TYR A 257 10.91 5.57 -8.38
CA TYR A 257 11.11 6.93 -7.87
C TYR A 257 12.54 7.18 -7.36
N MET A 258 13.44 6.20 -7.48
CA MET A 258 14.84 6.44 -7.18
C MET A 258 15.44 7.43 -8.19
N PRO A 259 16.08 8.53 -7.73
CA PRO A 259 16.73 9.49 -8.60
C PRO A 259 17.77 8.85 -9.54
N GLY A 260 17.83 9.31 -10.79
CA GLY A 260 18.72 8.73 -11.81
C GLY A 260 20.21 8.78 -11.42
N GLU A 261 20.65 9.83 -10.75
CA GLU A 261 22.03 9.94 -10.26
C GLU A 261 22.37 8.85 -9.21
N GLN A 262 21.48 8.63 -8.24
CA GLN A 262 21.66 7.58 -7.23
C GLN A 262 21.66 6.19 -7.87
N ARG A 263 20.78 5.97 -8.84
CA ARG A 263 20.74 4.73 -9.60
C ARG A 263 22.06 4.42 -10.30
N LEU A 264 22.58 5.39 -11.06
CA LEU A 264 23.87 5.24 -11.75
C LEU A 264 25.00 4.96 -10.76
N ARG A 265 25.01 5.66 -9.62
CA ARG A 265 25.96 5.43 -8.52
C ARG A 265 25.89 3.99 -8.02
N PHE A 266 24.70 3.45 -7.79
CA PHE A 266 24.55 2.07 -7.29
C PHE A 266 25.00 1.02 -8.32
N MET A 267 24.66 1.20 -9.60
CA MET A 267 25.12 0.31 -10.66
C MET A 267 26.64 0.31 -10.80
N GLN A 268 27.28 1.48 -10.67
CA GLN A 268 28.75 1.58 -10.68
C GLN A 268 29.38 0.97 -9.44
N ASN A 269 28.81 1.23 -8.25
CA ASN A 269 29.38 0.76 -6.98
C ASN A 269 29.28 -0.75 -6.75
N THR A 270 28.51 -1.46 -7.59
CA THR A 270 28.25 -2.91 -7.49
C THR A 270 28.80 -3.70 -8.67
N SER A 271 29.42 -3.07 -9.67
CA SER A 271 29.94 -3.75 -10.87
C SER A 271 30.93 -4.88 -10.56
N ASP A 272 31.67 -4.74 -9.45
CA ASP A 272 32.73 -5.66 -9.06
C ASP A 272 32.28 -6.66 -7.97
N ILE A 273 31.00 -6.63 -7.59
CA ILE A 273 30.42 -7.52 -6.56
C ILE A 273 29.62 -8.63 -7.26
N PRO A 274 30.17 -9.85 -7.41
CA PRO A 274 29.58 -10.89 -8.26
C PRO A 274 28.24 -11.45 -7.74
N TYR A 275 27.88 -11.12 -6.50
CA TYR A 275 26.67 -11.61 -5.83
C TYR A 275 25.50 -10.63 -5.88
N ILE A 276 25.71 -9.39 -6.33
CA ILE A 276 24.67 -8.37 -6.40
C ILE A 276 24.18 -8.20 -7.84
N GLU A 277 22.87 -8.35 -8.02
CA GLU A 277 22.15 -7.95 -9.22
C GLU A 277 21.26 -6.75 -8.88
N ILE A 278 21.21 -5.73 -9.75
CA ILE A 278 20.35 -4.56 -9.56
C ILE A 278 19.39 -4.44 -10.73
N ILE A 279 18.10 -4.27 -10.44
CA ILE A 279 17.09 -3.87 -11.41
C ILE A 279 16.41 -2.58 -10.97
N GLU A 280 16.00 -1.76 -11.95
CA GLU A 280 15.35 -0.48 -11.66
C GLU A 280 13.95 -0.68 -11.10
N PHE A 281 13.13 -1.46 -11.80
CA PHE A 281 11.72 -1.64 -11.51
C PHE A 281 11.19 -2.90 -12.19
N ASP A 282 10.25 -3.56 -11.53
CA ASP A 282 9.42 -4.62 -12.11
C ASP A 282 7.96 -4.36 -11.70
N ASN A 283 7.03 -4.48 -12.65
CA ASN A 283 5.60 -4.24 -12.40
C ASN A 283 4.89 -5.46 -11.76
N ARG A 284 5.61 -6.57 -11.54
CA ARG A 284 5.18 -7.82 -10.91
C ARG A 284 6.07 -8.17 -9.71
N MET A 285 6.26 -7.19 -8.83
CA MET A 285 6.99 -7.37 -7.57
C MET A 285 6.51 -8.58 -6.75
N GLU A 286 5.22 -8.93 -6.80
CA GLU A 286 4.67 -10.11 -6.15
C GLU A 286 5.37 -11.40 -6.58
N ASP A 287 5.72 -11.53 -7.86
CA ASP A 287 6.40 -12.71 -8.40
C ASP A 287 7.87 -12.75 -7.94
N ILE A 288 8.53 -11.60 -7.88
CA ILE A 288 9.91 -11.47 -7.38
C ILE A 288 9.97 -11.80 -5.89
N VAL A 289 9.05 -11.28 -5.07
CA VAL A 289 8.99 -11.60 -3.64
C VAL A 289 8.73 -13.09 -3.46
N ALA A 290 7.79 -13.66 -4.22
CA ALA A 290 7.46 -15.06 -4.09
C ALA A 290 8.58 -16.01 -4.55
N GLY A 291 9.43 -15.59 -5.48
CA GLY A 291 10.64 -16.30 -5.91
C GLY A 291 11.83 -16.15 -4.95
N ALA A 292 11.86 -15.11 -4.13
CA ALA A 292 12.96 -14.85 -3.20
C ALA A 292 13.02 -15.89 -2.08
N LYS A 293 14.23 -16.17 -1.59
CA LYS A 293 14.45 -17.03 -0.42
C LYS A 293 14.18 -16.27 0.88
N ALA A 294 14.56 -15.00 0.91
CA ALA A 294 14.29 -14.08 2.00
C ALA A 294 14.18 -12.64 1.48
N VAL A 295 13.63 -11.74 2.30
CA VAL A 295 13.37 -10.33 1.91
C VAL A 295 14.02 -9.37 2.90
N VAL A 296 14.77 -8.40 2.39
CA VAL A 296 15.24 -7.23 3.10
C VAL A 296 14.44 -6.03 2.61
N SER A 297 13.81 -5.28 3.52
CA SER A 297 13.04 -4.09 3.11
C SER A 297 12.90 -3.05 4.21
N MET A 298 12.27 -1.94 3.86
CA MET A 298 11.97 -0.87 4.82
C MET A 298 10.68 -1.09 5.62
N GLY A 299 9.95 -2.19 5.41
CA GLY A 299 8.74 -2.48 6.21
C GLY A 299 7.52 -1.61 5.86
N GLY A 300 7.41 -1.17 4.61
CA GLY A 300 6.18 -0.54 4.11
C GLY A 300 5.00 -1.51 4.11
N TYR A 301 3.78 -0.99 4.32
CA TYR A 301 2.56 -1.81 4.44
C TYR A 301 2.40 -2.92 3.38
N ASN A 302 2.55 -2.56 2.08
CA ASN A 302 2.36 -3.55 1.01
C ASN A 302 3.46 -4.62 1.03
N THR A 303 4.71 -4.24 1.29
CA THR A 303 5.82 -5.19 1.37
C THR A 303 5.67 -6.12 2.56
N VAL A 304 5.17 -5.64 3.71
CA VAL A 304 4.80 -6.51 4.83
C VAL A 304 3.68 -7.49 4.42
N CYS A 305 2.64 -7.02 3.72
CA CYS A 305 1.61 -7.92 3.19
C CYS A 305 2.19 -8.97 2.24
N GLU A 306 3.12 -8.60 1.36
CA GLU A 306 3.80 -9.53 0.44
C GLU A 306 4.62 -10.58 1.22
N ILE A 307 5.44 -10.13 2.18
CA ILE A 307 6.25 -11.00 3.05
C ILE A 307 5.38 -12.02 3.77
N LEU A 308 4.28 -11.57 4.37
CA LEU A 308 3.35 -12.45 5.10
C LEU A 308 2.60 -13.39 4.14
N SER A 309 2.20 -12.91 2.97
CA SER A 309 1.43 -13.70 2.00
C SER A 309 2.25 -14.83 1.38
N PHE A 310 3.54 -14.57 1.14
CA PHE A 310 4.46 -15.55 0.55
C PHE A 310 5.34 -16.25 1.59
N ASP A 311 5.04 -16.02 2.87
CA ASP A 311 5.68 -16.66 4.03
C ASP A 311 7.21 -16.58 3.97
N LYS A 312 7.73 -15.37 3.76
CA LYS A 312 9.16 -15.15 3.56
C LYS A 312 9.86 -14.78 4.87
N PRO A 313 10.99 -15.43 5.22
CA PRO A 313 11.91 -14.87 6.18
C PRO A 313 12.29 -13.45 5.77
N ALA A 314 12.28 -12.52 6.71
CA ALA A 314 12.54 -11.12 6.41
C ALA A 314 13.39 -10.42 7.48
N LEU A 315 14.14 -9.42 7.00
CA LEU A 315 14.88 -8.45 7.77
C LEU A 315 14.37 -7.05 7.40
N ILE A 316 13.92 -6.29 8.38
CA ILE A 316 13.37 -4.95 8.16
C ILE A 316 14.33 -3.89 8.72
N VAL A 317 14.65 -2.90 7.89
CA VAL A 317 15.40 -1.69 8.28
C VAL A 317 14.49 -0.48 8.03
N PRO A 318 13.69 -0.06 9.02
CA PRO A 318 12.65 0.91 8.80
C PRO A 318 13.21 2.32 8.68
N ARG A 319 12.58 3.14 7.82
CA ARG A 319 12.80 4.59 7.86
C ARG A 319 12.18 5.18 9.13
N ILE A 320 12.93 6.05 9.80
CA ILE A 320 12.50 6.74 11.03
C ILE A 320 12.14 8.22 10.83
N VAL A 321 12.62 8.85 9.76
CA VAL A 321 12.39 10.30 9.46
C VAL A 321 11.90 10.46 8.02
N PRO A 322 10.95 11.38 7.71
CA PRO A 322 10.22 12.27 8.63
C PRO A 322 8.97 11.64 9.27
N ARG A 323 8.70 10.37 8.98
CA ARG A 323 7.52 9.62 9.45
C ARG A 323 7.98 8.32 10.10
N GLU A 324 7.30 7.88 11.15
CA GLU A 324 7.67 6.71 11.96
C GLU A 324 6.79 5.49 11.66
N GLU A 325 5.94 5.56 10.63
CA GLU A 325 4.97 4.51 10.33
C GLU A 325 5.63 3.17 9.96
N GLN A 326 6.84 3.21 9.42
CA GLN A 326 7.63 2.01 9.12
C GLN A 326 8.25 1.44 10.38
N LEU A 327 8.80 2.29 11.25
CA LEU A 327 9.37 1.89 12.54
C LEU A 327 8.32 1.21 13.42
N ILE A 328 7.17 1.86 13.65
CA ILE A 328 6.11 1.33 14.50
C ILE A 328 5.62 -0.04 13.98
N ARG A 329 5.45 -0.18 12.67
CA ARG A 329 5.05 -1.46 12.06
C ARG A 329 6.13 -2.53 12.20
N ALA A 330 7.38 -2.18 11.93
CA ALA A 330 8.51 -3.10 11.99
C ALA A 330 8.73 -3.59 13.42
N SER A 331 8.74 -2.69 14.40
CA SER A 331 8.85 -3.01 15.82
C SER A 331 7.71 -3.93 16.25
N ARG A 332 6.47 -3.58 15.92
CA ARG A 332 5.31 -4.41 16.29
C ARG A 332 5.39 -5.81 15.68
N ALA A 333 5.73 -5.92 14.41
CA ALA A 333 5.84 -7.22 13.76
C ALA A 333 7.02 -8.05 14.28
N SER A 334 8.14 -7.41 14.65
CA SER A 334 9.28 -8.06 15.31
C SER A 334 8.92 -8.58 16.70
N GLU A 335 8.23 -7.80 17.54
CA GLU A 335 7.67 -8.25 18.82
C GLU A 335 6.71 -9.44 18.67
N LEU A 336 6.00 -9.49 17.54
CA LEU A 336 5.11 -10.59 17.22
C LEU A 336 5.83 -11.83 16.66
N GLY A 337 7.16 -11.75 16.46
CA GLY A 337 7.98 -12.82 15.90
C GLY A 337 7.74 -13.06 14.41
N LEU A 338 7.26 -12.06 13.66
CA LEU A 338 6.99 -12.20 12.23
C LEU A 338 8.26 -12.09 11.38
N PHE A 339 9.18 -11.18 11.74
CA PHE A 339 10.44 -10.97 11.04
C PHE A 339 11.46 -10.28 11.96
N ASP A 340 12.74 -10.27 11.56
CA ASP A 340 13.77 -9.52 12.28
C ASP A 340 13.77 -8.05 11.87
N MET A 341 14.33 -7.21 12.74
CA MET A 341 14.49 -5.80 12.50
C MET A 341 15.87 -5.34 12.96
N LEU A 342 16.50 -4.49 12.16
CA LEU A 342 17.61 -3.63 12.60
C LEU A 342 17.15 -2.18 12.59
N LEU A 343 17.60 -1.41 13.57
CA LEU A 343 17.49 0.04 13.51
C LEU A 343 18.45 0.57 12.43
N PRO A 344 18.17 1.74 11.81
CA PRO A 344 19.08 2.34 10.84
C PRO A 344 20.52 2.46 11.35
N GLU A 345 20.72 2.90 12.60
CA GLU A 345 22.06 3.01 13.18
C GLU A 345 22.82 1.67 13.31
N ASP A 346 22.10 0.55 13.41
CA ASP A 346 22.70 -0.78 13.45
C ASP A 346 22.95 -1.32 12.05
N ALA A 347 22.08 -0.99 11.08
CA ALA A 347 22.23 -1.35 9.69
C ALA A 347 23.42 -0.65 9.02
N GLU A 348 23.73 0.59 9.45
CA GLU A 348 24.89 1.36 8.99
C GLU A 348 26.24 0.67 9.32
N ASP A 349 26.30 -0.20 10.34
CA ASP A 349 27.48 -1.01 10.63
C ASP A 349 27.55 -2.20 9.64
N PRO A 350 28.51 -2.20 8.70
CA PRO A 350 28.57 -3.22 7.65
C PRO A 350 28.70 -4.64 8.20
N LYS A 351 29.34 -4.82 9.37
CA LYS A 351 29.50 -6.14 9.99
C LYS A 351 28.19 -6.66 10.56
N LYS A 352 27.40 -5.78 11.19
CA LYS A 352 26.07 -6.15 11.71
C LYS A 352 25.12 -6.49 10.56
N MET A 353 25.10 -5.67 9.51
CA MET A 353 24.30 -5.95 8.32
C MET A 353 24.74 -7.26 7.64
N ALA A 354 26.05 -7.49 7.46
CA ALA A 354 26.55 -8.74 6.87
C ALA A 354 26.14 -9.98 7.68
N GLN A 355 26.26 -9.91 9.01
CA GLN A 355 25.83 -10.98 9.90
C GLN A 355 24.32 -11.22 9.80
N ALA A 356 23.51 -10.15 9.82
CA ALA A 356 22.06 -10.26 9.69
C ALA A 356 21.65 -10.87 8.34
N LEU A 357 22.33 -10.54 7.24
CA LEU A 357 22.09 -11.14 5.92
C LEU A 357 22.45 -12.65 5.88
N LYS A 358 23.53 -13.05 6.57
CA LYS A 358 23.91 -14.47 6.70
C LYS A 358 22.87 -15.25 7.52
N ASP A 359 22.42 -14.69 8.64
CA ASP A 359 21.46 -15.33 9.54
C ASP A 359 20.06 -15.40 8.93
N LEU A 360 19.69 -14.41 8.11
CA LEU A 360 18.37 -14.30 7.50
C LEU A 360 17.97 -15.55 6.71
N LEU A 361 18.91 -16.24 6.06
CA LEU A 361 18.62 -17.46 5.30
C LEU A 361 18.28 -18.67 6.17
N ASN A 362 18.67 -18.64 7.44
CA ASN A 362 18.39 -19.69 8.42
C ASN A 362 17.17 -19.35 9.30
N ARG A 363 16.63 -18.14 9.17
CA ARG A 363 15.47 -17.70 9.92
C ARG A 363 14.23 -18.48 9.47
N ALA A 364 13.45 -18.93 10.45
CA ALA A 364 12.16 -19.55 10.19
C ALA A 364 11.18 -18.52 9.56
N PRO A 365 10.29 -18.96 8.64
CA PRO A 365 9.32 -18.08 8.03
C PRO A 365 8.24 -17.63 9.04
N PRO A 366 7.50 -16.55 8.75
CA PRO A 366 6.47 -16.02 9.65
C PRO A 366 5.48 -17.07 10.16
N SER A 367 5.04 -18.01 9.32
CA SER A 367 4.08 -19.06 9.68
C SER A 367 4.57 -20.02 10.77
N ALA A 368 5.90 -20.13 10.94
CA ALA A 368 6.50 -21.04 11.92
C ALA A 368 6.36 -20.54 13.38
N ASN A 369 5.95 -19.30 13.60
CA ASN A 369 5.84 -18.72 14.95
C ASN A 369 4.58 -19.19 15.72
N GLY A 370 3.74 -20.04 15.12
CA GLY A 370 2.53 -20.61 15.74
C GLY A 370 1.38 -19.62 15.94
N ARG A 371 1.57 -18.34 15.58
CA ARG A 371 0.51 -17.34 15.55
C ARG A 371 -0.15 -17.45 14.19
N ASN A 372 -1.32 -18.09 14.15
CA ASN A 372 -2.11 -18.32 12.94
C ASN A 372 -2.67 -16.98 12.40
N LEU A 373 -1.79 -16.08 11.93
CA LEU A 373 -2.11 -14.77 11.43
C LEU A 373 -2.89 -14.93 10.12
N LYS A 374 -4.16 -14.53 10.13
CA LYS A 374 -5.00 -14.56 8.94
C LYS A 374 -4.76 -13.30 8.09
N LEU A 375 -4.65 -13.50 6.79
CA LEU A 375 -4.57 -12.44 5.78
C LEU A 375 -5.92 -12.30 5.07
N ASP A 376 -7.00 -12.24 5.86
CA ASP A 376 -8.39 -12.29 5.42
C ASP A 376 -8.96 -10.91 5.02
N GLY A 377 -8.10 -9.90 4.89
CA GLY A 377 -8.48 -8.53 4.53
C GLY A 377 -9.36 -8.45 3.29
N LEU A 378 -8.99 -9.13 2.22
CA LEU A 378 -9.76 -9.11 0.97
C LEU A 378 -11.11 -9.83 1.11
N GLU A 379 -11.15 -10.96 1.84
CA GLU A 379 -12.38 -11.72 2.08
C GLU A 379 -13.36 -10.90 2.94
N ASN A 380 -12.88 -10.24 4.00
CA ASN A 380 -13.69 -9.42 4.88
C ASN A 380 -14.25 -8.19 4.15
N LEU A 381 -13.44 -7.54 3.31
CA LEU A 381 -13.90 -6.45 2.43
C LEU A 381 -14.99 -6.91 1.46
N SER A 382 -14.78 -8.07 0.83
CA SER A 382 -15.74 -8.68 -0.08
C SER A 382 -17.09 -8.95 0.59
N LYS A 383 -17.09 -9.53 1.80
CA LYS A 383 -18.31 -9.75 2.59
C LYS A 383 -19.04 -8.46 2.93
N ARG A 384 -18.31 -7.44 3.41
CA ARG A 384 -18.89 -6.11 3.74
C ARG A 384 -19.55 -5.46 2.53
N ILE A 385 -18.93 -5.54 1.37
CA ILE A 385 -19.49 -5.00 0.13
C ILE A 385 -20.76 -5.73 -0.27
N ALA A 386 -20.79 -7.07 -0.16
CA ALA A 386 -22.02 -7.83 -0.42
C ALA A 386 -23.15 -7.47 0.55
N GLU A 387 -22.87 -7.25 1.84
CA GLU A 387 -23.87 -6.81 2.82
C GLU A 387 -24.57 -5.50 2.41
N TRP A 388 -23.87 -4.61 1.68
CA TRP A 388 -24.43 -3.33 1.24
C TRP A 388 -25.10 -3.37 -0.14
N LEU A 389 -24.71 -4.33 -0.99
CA LEU A 389 -25.14 -4.39 -2.40
C LEU A 389 -26.12 -5.54 -2.68
N GLN A 390 -26.39 -6.42 -1.71
CA GLN A 390 -27.43 -7.43 -1.86
C GLN A 390 -28.80 -6.76 -1.98
N PRO A 391 -29.66 -7.18 -2.93
CA PRO A 391 -31.03 -6.70 -2.99
C PRO A 391 -31.77 -7.13 -1.72
N ASP A 392 -32.52 -6.22 -1.10
CA ASP A 392 -33.53 -6.54 -0.10
C ASP A 392 -34.47 -7.63 -0.66
N GLU A 393 -34.33 -8.88 -0.22
CA GLU A 393 -35.29 -9.95 -0.56
C GLU A 393 -36.70 -9.64 -0.05
N THR A 394 -36.81 -8.66 0.85
CA THR A 394 -38.03 -8.19 1.51
C THR A 394 -39.05 -7.56 0.54
N VAL A 395 -38.65 -7.12 -0.65
CA VAL A 395 -39.58 -6.47 -1.62
C VAL A 395 -40.24 -7.46 -2.60
N LYS A 396 -39.79 -8.72 -2.66
CA LYS A 396 -40.44 -9.74 -3.53
C LYS A 396 -41.65 -10.44 -2.90
N ALA A 397 -41.94 -10.22 -1.62
CA ALA A 397 -43.07 -10.86 -0.93
C ALA A 397 -44.40 -10.07 -1.02
N LEU A 398 -44.43 -8.90 -1.68
CA LEU A 398 -45.63 -8.09 -1.85
C LEU A 398 -45.99 -7.95 -3.34
N SER A 399 -46.32 -9.07 -3.98
CA SER A 399 -47.22 -9.05 -5.13
C SER A 399 -48.44 -9.89 -4.78
N PRO A 400 -49.62 -9.27 -4.55
CA PRO A 400 -50.86 -10.02 -4.42
C PRO A 400 -51.18 -10.59 -5.80
N SER A 401 -51.35 -11.92 -5.86
CA SER A 401 -52.01 -12.59 -6.96
C SER A 401 -53.39 -11.94 -7.20
N ALA A 402 -53.56 -11.36 -8.38
CA ALA A 402 -54.87 -11.02 -8.95
C ALA A 402 -55.13 -11.92 -10.16
#